data_AF-A0A4U6SY00-F1
#
_entry.id   AF-A0A4U6SY00-F1
#
_cell.length_a   1.000
_cell.length_b   1.000
_cell.length_c   1.000
_cell.angle_alpha   90.00
_cell.angle_beta   90.00
_cell.angle_gamma   90.00
#
_symmetry.space_group_name_H-M   'P 1'
#
loop_
_entity.id
_entity.type
_entity.pdbx_description
1 polymer ?
#
loop_
_entity_poly.entity_id
_entity_poly.type
_entity_poly.pdbx_seq_one_letter_code
_entity_poly.pdbx_strand_id
1 'polypeptide(L)'
;MSFASGRGKRSRSSSAIIADRPSGYHDLKIDYCLLSGTSVPTGEFLLSCPFTIGGHRWRIVTYPNGNTPEAAGYVSLRLRLDEDVVAKPVTVQMQFSVMVEKRALFFLSWKKKAIPTNKAVITFTTSQAETGYSKFAKREAMLKFASYVYC
;
A
#
# COMPACT_ATOMS: atom_id res chain seq x y z
N MET A 1 -5.20 21.85 -64.80
CA MET A 1 -6.16 21.35 -63.80
C MET A 1 -5.36 20.57 -62.76
N SER A 2 -5.29 21.07 -61.53
CA SER A 2 -4.44 20.49 -60.47
C SER A 2 -5.33 20.21 -59.27
N PHE A 3 -5.55 18.94 -58.94
CA PHE A 3 -6.30 18.56 -57.75
C PHE A 3 -5.34 18.43 -56.56
N ALA A 4 -5.50 19.30 -55.56
CA ALA A 4 -4.83 19.15 -54.27
C ALA A 4 -5.64 18.16 -53.42
N SER A 5 -5.05 17.03 -53.03
CA SER A 5 -5.68 16.11 -52.07
C SER A 5 -5.46 16.62 -50.65
N GLY A 6 -6.51 17.19 -50.06
CA GLY A 6 -6.52 17.57 -48.65
C GLY A 6 -6.55 16.31 -47.77
N ARG A 7 -5.41 15.93 -47.20
CA ARG A 7 -5.37 14.96 -46.09
C ARG A 7 -5.89 15.65 -44.82
N GLY A 8 -7.21 15.65 -44.64
CA GLY A 8 -7.83 16.06 -43.38
C GLY A 8 -7.31 15.19 -42.23
N LYS A 9 -6.48 15.77 -41.35
CA LYS A 9 -6.09 15.13 -40.09
C LYS A 9 -7.36 14.89 -39.28
N ARG A 10 -7.68 13.62 -39.01
CA ARG A 10 -8.80 13.25 -38.12
C ARG A 10 -8.54 13.86 -36.76
N SER A 11 -9.40 14.79 -36.35
CA SER A 11 -9.45 15.29 -34.97
C SER A 11 -9.95 14.15 -34.07
N ARG A 12 -9.14 13.75 -33.08
CA ARG A 12 -9.55 12.77 -32.06
C ARG A 12 -10.04 13.54 -30.84
N SER A 13 -11.28 13.27 -30.43
CA SER A 13 -11.82 13.67 -29.14
C SER A 13 -11.82 12.48 -28.18
N SER A 14 -11.64 12.75 -26.89
CA SER A 14 -11.57 11.77 -25.81
C SER A 14 -12.21 12.38 -24.57
N SER A 15 -13.17 11.67 -23.97
CA SER A 15 -13.76 12.01 -22.68
C SER A 15 -13.86 10.75 -21.81
N ALA A 16 -13.91 10.94 -20.50
CA ALA A 16 -14.07 9.86 -19.54
C ALA A 16 -15.18 10.22 -18.55
N ILE A 17 -16.01 9.23 -18.20
CA ILE A 17 -16.93 9.31 -17.07
C ILE A 17 -16.20 8.68 -15.89
N ILE A 18 -15.71 9.53 -14.98
CA ILE A 18 -15.02 9.08 -13.77
C ILE A 18 -16.05 9.05 -12.65
N ALA A 19 -16.25 7.88 -12.05
CA ALA A 19 -17.03 7.80 -10.82
C ALA A 19 -16.27 8.54 -9.72
N ASP A 20 -16.92 9.53 -9.09
CA ASP A 20 -16.35 10.26 -7.96
C ASP A 20 -16.31 9.34 -6.74
N ARG A 21 -15.20 8.62 -6.60
CA ARG A 21 -14.89 7.81 -5.41
C ARG A 21 -13.64 8.38 -4.77
N PRO A 22 -13.73 8.80 -3.49
CA PRO A 22 -12.53 9.22 -2.76
C PRO A 22 -11.48 8.11 -2.81
N SER A 23 -10.29 8.46 -3.28
CA SER A 23 -9.17 7.54 -3.40
C SER A 23 -7.88 8.26 -2.98
N GLY A 24 -6.90 7.48 -2.51
CA GLY A 24 -5.63 7.99 -2.03
C GLY A 24 -4.65 6.85 -1.76
N TYR A 25 -3.42 7.21 -1.41
CA TYR A 25 -2.36 6.29 -1.01
C TYR A 25 -1.62 6.85 0.21
N HIS A 26 -0.95 5.99 0.95
CA HIS A 26 -0.18 6.37 2.13
C HIS A 26 1.17 5.63 2.13
N ASP A 27 2.24 6.38 1.87
CA ASP A 27 3.59 5.85 1.86
C ASP A 27 4.05 5.51 3.30
N LEU A 28 4.11 4.21 3.62
CA LEU A 28 4.69 3.72 4.86
C LEU A 28 6.15 3.31 4.69
N LYS A 29 7.06 3.96 5.42
CA LYS A 29 8.46 3.55 5.53
C LYS A 29 8.68 2.69 6.77
N ILE A 30 9.19 1.48 6.56
CA ILE A 30 9.56 0.56 7.64
C ILE A 30 11.09 0.56 7.77
N ASP A 31 11.59 0.94 8.95
CA ASP A 31 13.02 1.05 9.22
C ASP A 31 13.70 -0.33 9.26
N TYR A 32 14.93 -0.42 8.77
CA TYR A 32 15.77 -1.61 8.91
C TYR A 32 15.91 -2.04 10.38
N CYS A 33 16.16 -1.11 11.30
CA CYS A 33 16.35 -1.39 12.72
C CYS A 33 15.13 -2.08 13.34
N LEU A 34 13.94 -1.73 12.86
CA LEU A 34 12.69 -2.36 13.29
C LEU A 34 12.59 -3.81 12.83
N LEU A 35 13.08 -4.12 11.63
CA LEU A 35 13.04 -5.46 11.05
C LEU A 35 14.24 -6.33 11.50
N SER A 36 15.37 -5.72 11.83
CA SER A 36 16.60 -6.42 12.18
C SER A 36 16.68 -6.76 13.67
N GLY A 37 15.83 -6.15 14.49
CA GLY A 37 15.71 -6.47 15.91
C GLY A 37 15.35 -7.93 16.11
N THR A 38 16.33 -8.74 16.53
CA THR A 38 16.17 -10.17 16.86
C THR A 38 15.23 -10.42 18.04
N SER A 39 14.82 -9.37 18.74
CA SER A 39 14.01 -9.44 19.96
C SER A 39 12.54 -9.05 19.79
N VAL A 40 12.04 -8.70 18.60
CA VAL A 40 10.61 -8.33 18.46
C VAL A 40 9.76 -9.59 18.63
N PRO A 41 8.99 -9.73 19.73
CA PRO A 41 8.11 -10.88 19.92
C PRO A 41 7.04 -10.91 18.83
N THR A 42 6.60 -12.12 18.47
CA THR A 42 5.43 -12.28 17.61
C THR A 42 4.20 -11.75 18.31
N GLY A 43 3.36 -11.00 17.59
CA GLY A 43 2.18 -10.32 18.14
C GLY A 43 2.41 -8.86 18.51
N GLU A 44 3.66 -8.41 18.68
CA GLU A 44 3.96 -6.99 18.88
C GLU A 44 3.78 -6.19 17.59
N PHE A 45 3.20 -4.98 17.73
CA PHE A 45 2.90 -4.13 16.59
C PHE A 45 3.25 -2.67 16.79
N LEU A 46 3.34 -1.98 15.67
CA LEU A 46 3.47 -0.52 15.59
C LEU A 46 2.37 0.04 14.69
N LEU A 47 1.96 1.26 15.01
CA LEU A 47 1.00 2.02 14.22
C LEU A 47 1.72 3.04 13.35
N SER A 48 1.27 3.19 12.12
CA SER A 48 1.62 4.35 11.30
C SER A 48 1.09 5.64 11.94
N CYS A 49 1.56 6.78 11.41
CA CYS A 49 0.83 8.04 11.57
C CYS A 49 -0.59 7.87 11.01
N PRO A 50 -1.59 8.55 11.61
CA PRO A 50 -2.93 8.55 11.07
C PRO A 50 -2.96 9.26 9.70
N PHE A 51 -3.80 8.78 8.80
CA PHE A 51 -4.05 9.42 7.51
C PHE A 51 -5.55 9.37 7.17
N THR A 52 -6.00 10.28 6.31
CA THR A 52 -7.44 10.44 6.01
C THR A 52 -7.70 10.20 4.53
N ILE A 53 -8.63 9.29 4.23
CA ILE A 53 -9.11 9.02 2.87
C ILE A 53 -10.62 8.80 2.95
N GLY A 54 -11.38 9.45 2.07
CA GLY A 54 -12.84 9.33 2.03
C GLY A 54 -13.55 9.80 3.29
N GLY A 55 -12.96 10.76 4.01
CA GLY A 55 -13.51 11.27 5.27
C GLY A 55 -13.27 10.38 6.50
N HIS A 56 -12.58 9.25 6.33
CA HIS A 56 -12.30 8.31 7.41
C HIS A 56 -10.83 8.36 7.82
N ARG A 57 -10.57 8.22 9.13
CA ARG A 57 -9.22 8.17 9.68
C ARG A 57 -8.72 6.73 9.73
N TRP A 58 -7.55 6.51 9.15
CA TRP A 58 -6.95 5.19 9.00
C TRP A 58 -5.56 5.14 9.63
N ARG A 59 -5.13 3.94 10.01
CA ARG A 59 -3.74 3.61 10.35
C ARG A 59 -3.35 2.28 9.75
N ILE A 60 -2.07 2.12 9.47
CA ILE A 60 -1.48 0.81 9.15
C ILE A 60 -0.91 0.22 10.43
N VAL A 61 -1.29 -1.01 10.74
CA VAL A 61 -0.76 -1.82 11.83
C VAL A 61 0.30 -2.75 11.25
N THR A 62 1.52 -2.60 11.74
CA THR A 62 2.67 -3.38 11.28
C THR A 62 3.13 -4.30 12.39
N TYR A 63 3.19 -5.61 12.11
CA TYR A 63 3.76 -6.61 13.01
C TYR A 63 5.10 -7.07 12.42
N PRO A 64 6.25 -6.60 12.95
CA PRO A 64 7.56 -6.90 12.36
C PRO A 64 7.93 -8.39 12.39
N ASN A 65 7.40 -9.15 13.36
CA ASN A 65 7.62 -10.59 13.51
C ASN A 65 6.31 -11.39 13.51
N GLY A 66 5.36 -10.98 12.67
CA GLY A 66 4.08 -11.66 12.51
C GLY A 66 3.06 -11.29 13.57
N ASN A 67 1.78 -11.32 13.21
CA ASN A 67 0.68 -11.08 14.15
C ASN A 67 0.18 -12.36 14.85
N THR A 68 0.56 -13.53 14.36
CA THR A 68 0.26 -14.85 14.97
C THR A 68 1.51 -15.72 14.96
N PRO A 69 1.58 -16.77 15.80
CA PRO A 69 2.70 -17.72 15.82
C PRO A 69 3.03 -18.31 14.44
N GLU A 70 2.01 -18.62 13.64
CA GLU A 70 2.17 -19.20 12.29
C GLU A 70 2.75 -18.20 11.28
N ALA A 71 2.67 -16.91 11.60
CA ALA A 71 3.23 -15.81 10.82
C ALA A 71 4.61 -15.34 11.34
N ALA A 72 5.18 -16.00 12.35
CA ALA A 72 6.53 -15.71 12.80
C ALA A 72 7.54 -15.76 11.63
N GLY A 73 8.48 -14.81 11.61
CA GLY A 73 9.42 -14.64 10.49
C GLY A 73 8.86 -13.89 9.26
N TYR A 74 7.58 -13.53 9.26
CA TYR A 74 6.98 -12.62 8.30
C TYR A 74 6.76 -11.24 8.92
N VAL A 75 6.70 -10.22 8.08
CA VAL A 75 6.05 -8.96 8.41
C VAL A 75 4.56 -9.11 8.10
N SER A 76 3.70 -8.75 9.04
CA SER A 76 2.25 -8.62 8.79
C SER A 76 1.88 -7.15 8.66
N LEU A 77 1.00 -6.84 7.71
CA LEU A 77 0.44 -5.49 7.52
C LEU A 77 -1.08 -5.56 7.55
N ARG A 78 -1.70 -4.68 8.32
CA ARG A 78 -3.17 -4.54 8.39
C ARG A 78 -3.57 -3.07 8.30
N LEU A 79 -4.70 -2.79 7.67
CA LEU A 79 -5.36 -1.50 7.68
C LEU A 79 -6.35 -1.49 8.85
N ARG A 80 -6.30 -0.44 9.66
CA ARG A 80 -7.19 -0.19 10.80
C ARG A 80 -8.04 1.05 10.55
N LEU A 81 -9.34 0.93 10.80
CA LEU A 81 -10.23 2.08 10.92
C LEU A 81 -10.03 2.72 12.30
N ASP A 82 -9.39 3.88 12.34
CA ASP A 82 -9.01 4.60 13.57
C ASP A 82 -10.07 5.62 13.97
N GLU A 83 -11.29 5.15 14.19
CA GLU A 83 -12.42 5.96 14.63
C GLU A 83 -12.97 5.41 15.94
N ASP A 84 -13.46 6.29 16.82
CA ASP A 84 -13.99 5.90 18.13
C ASP A 84 -15.39 5.25 18.00
N VAL A 85 -16.20 5.77 17.09
CA VAL A 85 -17.57 5.31 16.81
C VAL A 85 -17.77 5.15 15.31
N VAL A 86 -18.19 3.96 14.89
CA VAL A 86 -18.54 3.65 13.50
C VAL A 86 -20.06 3.65 13.37
N ALA A 87 -20.63 4.81 13.01
CA ALA A 87 -22.09 4.96 12.93
C ALA A 87 -22.70 4.26 11.70
N LYS A 88 -21.92 4.08 10.62
CA LYS A 88 -22.33 3.40 9.39
C LYS A 88 -21.18 2.52 8.91
N PRO A 89 -21.47 1.34 8.30
CA PRO A 89 -20.43 0.51 7.71
C PRO A 89 -19.62 1.26 6.66
N VAL A 90 -18.30 1.12 6.71
CA VAL A 90 -17.37 1.76 5.79
C VAL A 90 -16.80 0.70 4.84
N THR A 91 -17.17 0.76 3.57
CA THR A 91 -16.67 -0.16 2.55
C THR A 91 -15.56 0.49 1.74
N VAL A 92 -14.40 -0.16 1.69
CA VAL A 92 -13.22 0.33 0.97
C VAL A 92 -12.69 -0.73 0.01
N GLN A 93 -12.11 -0.28 -1.09
CA GLN A 93 -11.27 -1.10 -1.95
C GLN A 93 -9.80 -0.75 -1.66
N MET A 94 -9.05 -1.68 -1.10
CA MET A 94 -7.66 -1.47 -0.70
C MET A 94 -6.70 -2.41 -1.42
N GLN A 95 -5.44 -2.03 -1.46
CA GLN A 95 -4.33 -2.81 -1.99
C GLN A 95 -3.06 -2.36 -1.28
N PHE A 96 -2.22 -3.31 -0.86
CA PHE A 96 -0.88 -2.99 -0.40
C PHE A 96 0.10 -3.16 -1.55
N SER A 97 1.17 -2.37 -1.55
CA SER A 97 2.24 -2.52 -2.51
C SER A 97 3.59 -2.51 -1.79
N VAL A 98 4.55 -3.27 -2.31
CA VAL A 98 5.95 -3.15 -1.90
C VAL A 98 6.68 -2.42 -2.99
N MET A 99 7.16 -1.22 -2.70
CA MET A 99 8.13 -0.55 -3.56
C MET A 99 9.51 -1.17 -3.36
N VAL A 100 10.06 -1.74 -4.43
CA VAL A 100 11.44 -2.23 -4.46
C VAL A 100 12.29 -1.23 -5.24
N GLU A 101 13.32 -0.72 -4.59
CA GLU A 101 14.32 0.14 -5.21
C GLU A 101 15.59 -0.66 -5.47
N LYS A 102 15.96 -0.80 -6.75
CA LYS A 102 17.25 -1.40 -7.15
C LYS A 102 18.22 -0.28 -7.49
N ARG A 103 19.31 -0.21 -6.74
CA ARG A 103 20.44 0.64 -7.12
C ARG A 103 21.24 -0.09 -8.18
N ALA A 104 21.15 0.37 -9.43
CA ALA A 104 22.07 -0.11 -10.47
C ALA A 104 23.49 0.37 -10.11
N LEU A 105 24.47 -0.54 -10.17
CA LEU A 105 25.86 -0.14 -10.23
C LEU A 105 26.02 0.76 -11.46
N PHE A 106 26.69 1.90 -11.31
CA PHE A 106 26.81 2.99 -12.30
C PHE A 106 25.60 3.95 -12.41
N PHE A 107 25.25 4.60 -11.29
CA PHE A 107 24.68 5.96 -11.09
C PHE A 107 23.69 6.62 -12.08
N LEU A 108 23.15 5.98 -13.13
CA LEU A 108 22.36 6.68 -14.17
C LEU A 108 20.85 6.43 -14.17
N SER A 109 20.30 5.51 -13.38
CA SER A 109 18.83 5.35 -13.31
C SER A 109 18.38 4.60 -12.06
N TRP A 110 17.50 5.22 -11.29
CA TRP A 110 16.70 4.53 -10.28
C TRP A 110 15.47 3.91 -10.94
N LYS A 111 15.34 2.59 -10.85
CA LYS A 111 14.12 1.88 -11.26
C LYS A 111 13.35 1.48 -10.01
N LYS A 112 12.24 2.17 -9.75
CA LYS A 112 11.25 1.77 -8.75
C LYS A 112 10.30 0.78 -9.37
N LYS A 113 10.07 -0.34 -8.70
CA LYS A 113 9.04 -1.32 -9.10
C LYS A 113 8.12 -1.56 -7.91
N ALA A 114 6.84 -1.23 -8.09
CA ALA A 114 5.80 -1.64 -7.17
C ALA A 114 5.43 -3.10 -7.41
N ILE A 115 5.39 -3.90 -6.35
CA ILE A 115 4.86 -5.27 -6.36
C ILE A 115 3.55 -5.22 -5.57
N PRO A 116 2.40 -5.16 -6.26
CA PRO A 116 1.11 -5.03 -5.60
C PRO A 116 0.57 -6.38 -5.11
N THR A 117 -0.19 -6.35 -4.02
CA THR A 117 -1.07 -7.47 -3.63
C THR A 117 -2.32 -7.51 -4.51
N ASN A 118 -3.18 -8.51 -4.33
CA ASN A 118 -4.53 -8.43 -4.89
C ASN A 118 -5.31 -7.28 -4.25
N LYS A 119 -6.17 -6.63 -5.03
CA LYS A 119 -7.14 -5.68 -4.48
C LYS A 119 -8.15 -6.44 -3.63
N ALA A 120 -8.49 -5.90 -2.48
CA ALA A 120 -9.51 -6.44 -1.59
C ALA A 120 -10.62 -5.39 -1.39
N VAL A 121 -11.87 -5.84 -1.38
CA VAL A 121 -13.01 -5.02 -0.96
C VAL A 121 -13.38 -5.47 0.45
N ILE A 122 -13.31 -4.55 1.41
CA ILE A 122 -13.55 -4.83 2.82
C ILE A 122 -14.56 -3.84 3.38
N THR A 123 -15.44 -4.33 4.24
CA THR A 123 -16.38 -3.50 4.99
C THR A 123 -16.02 -3.52 6.47
N PHE A 124 -15.77 -2.35 7.03
CA PHE A 124 -15.51 -2.14 8.45
C PHE A 124 -16.83 -1.75 9.14
N THR A 125 -17.21 -2.50 10.17
CA THR A 125 -18.47 -2.30 10.90
C THR A 125 -18.25 -1.88 12.35
N THR A 126 -17.03 -2.04 12.88
CA THR A 126 -16.69 -1.73 14.27
C THR A 126 -15.46 -0.83 14.33
N SER A 127 -15.35 -0.06 15.41
CA SER A 127 -14.16 0.74 15.70
C SER A 127 -12.94 -0.17 15.86
N GLN A 128 -11.77 0.33 15.44
CA GLN A 128 -10.48 -0.35 15.53
C GLN A 128 -10.43 -1.73 14.83
N ALA A 129 -11.41 -2.06 13.98
CA ALA A 129 -11.35 -3.27 13.16
C ALA A 129 -10.15 -3.23 12.22
N GLU A 130 -9.52 -4.40 12.03
CA GLU A 130 -8.32 -4.56 11.23
C GLU A 130 -8.47 -5.63 10.17
N THR A 131 -7.95 -5.35 8.98
CA THR A 131 -7.91 -6.30 7.87
C THR A 131 -6.60 -6.21 7.12
N GLY A 132 -6.12 -7.31 6.58
CA GLY A 132 -4.86 -7.32 5.83
C GLY A 132 -4.22 -8.68 5.78
N TYR A 133 -2.89 -8.70 5.76
CA TYR A 133 -2.10 -9.88 5.46
C TYR A 133 -1.26 -10.29 6.67
N SER A 134 -1.56 -11.47 7.23
CA SER A 134 -0.74 -12.07 8.28
C SER A 134 0.65 -12.47 7.75
N LYS A 135 0.76 -12.91 6.49
CA LYS A 135 2.03 -13.23 5.82
C LYS A 135 2.25 -12.31 4.63
N PHE A 136 2.41 -11.01 4.88
CA PHE A 136 2.56 -10.01 3.80
C PHE A 136 3.86 -10.20 3.03
N ALA A 137 4.99 -10.22 3.75
CA ALA A 137 6.30 -10.46 3.17
C ALA A 137 7.20 -11.16 4.19
N LYS A 138 8.13 -11.99 3.72
CA LYS A 138 9.15 -12.57 4.59
C LYS A 138 10.05 -11.46 5.15
N ARG A 139 10.29 -11.46 6.46
CA ARG A 139 11.13 -10.45 7.12
C ARG A 139 12.54 -10.43 6.55
N GLU A 140 13.13 -11.61 6.33
CA GLU A 140 14.44 -11.78 5.70
C GLU A 140 14.54 -11.16 4.29
N ALA A 141 13.44 -11.20 3.52
CA ALA A 141 13.41 -10.62 2.19
C ALA A 141 13.33 -9.10 2.28
N MET A 142 12.49 -8.57 3.18
CA MET A 142 12.39 -7.12 3.40
C MET A 142 13.71 -6.53 3.88
N LEU A 143 14.48 -7.23 4.73
CA LEU A 143 15.81 -6.80 5.18
C LEU A 143 16.81 -6.61 4.02
N LYS A 144 16.69 -7.39 2.94
CA LYS A 144 17.53 -7.24 1.74
C LYS A 144 17.18 -5.98 0.92
N PHE A 145 16.03 -5.36 1.19
CA PHE A 145 15.53 -4.16 0.53
C PHE A 145 15.30 -2.98 1.50
N ALA A 146 15.57 -3.17 2.81
CA ALA A 146 15.16 -2.29 3.92
C ALA A 146 15.89 -0.95 4.00
N SER A 147 16.59 -0.55 2.94
CA SER A 147 16.90 0.87 2.74
C SER A 147 15.70 1.65 2.17
N TYR A 148 14.71 0.98 1.53
CA TYR A 148 13.61 1.66 0.81
C TYR A 148 12.35 0.78 0.68
N VAL A 149 11.47 0.73 1.70
CA VAL A 149 10.09 0.23 1.55
C VAL A 149 9.16 1.42 1.69
N TYR A 150 8.26 1.58 0.72
CA TYR A 150 7.15 2.53 0.72
C TYR A 150 5.90 1.73 0.33
N CYS A 151 4.79 1.93 1.05
CA CYS A 151 3.52 1.21 0.82
C CYS A 151 2.55 1.97 -0.09
#